data_AF-A0A6P5S304-F1
#
_entry.id   AF-A0A6P5S304-F1
#
_cell.length_a   1.000
_cell.length_b   1.000
_cell.length_c   1.000
_cell.angle_alpha   90.00
_cell.angle_beta   90.00
_cell.angle_gamma   90.00
#
_symmetry.space_group_name_H-M   'P 1'
#
loop_
_entity.id
_entity.type
_entity.pdbx_description
1 polymer ?
#
loop_
_entity_poly.entity_id
_entity_poly.type
_entity_poly.pdbx_seq_one_letter_code
_entity_poly.pdbx_strand_id
1 'polypeptide(L)'
;MANLEFEQDGVSSPFSYTPPTHYTLKIESFSLLKKLNRFESGEFDAGGYKWKLVVYPKGYKKKNVEDHISVYLEMAGAESLETGWEVFVDFRLFLLDQNKGIYLMLI
;
A
#
# COMPACT_ATOMS: atom_id res chain seq x y z
N MET A 1 -40.58 7.04 -18.14
CA MET A 1 -39.86 7.42 -19.37
C MET A 1 -38.63 8.20 -18.94
N ALA A 2 -37.49 7.77 -19.45
CA ALA A 2 -36.14 7.95 -18.91
C ALA A 2 -35.56 9.37 -19.10
N ASN A 3 -34.53 9.72 -18.32
CA ASN A 3 -33.15 9.63 -18.80
C ASN A 3 -32.16 9.76 -17.64
N LEU A 4 -31.32 8.74 -17.49
CA LEU A 4 -29.99 8.86 -16.91
C LEU A 4 -29.12 9.57 -17.92
N GLU A 5 -28.41 10.60 -17.49
CA GLU A 5 -27.18 11.04 -18.16
C GLU A 5 -26.06 10.94 -17.14
N PHE A 6 -25.37 9.80 -17.20
CA PHE A 6 -23.99 9.68 -16.76
C PHE A 6 -23.15 10.40 -17.81
N GLU A 7 -22.52 11.52 -17.46
CA GLU A 7 -21.38 12.01 -18.21
C GLU A 7 -20.08 11.59 -17.52
N GLN A 8 -19.27 10.97 -18.36
CA GLN A 8 -18.05 10.26 -18.10
C GLN A 8 -16.93 11.18 -18.58
N ASP A 9 -16.25 11.85 -17.65
CA ASP A 9 -14.95 12.47 -17.90
C ASP A 9 -14.06 12.15 -16.70
N GLY A 10 -13.17 11.18 -16.92
CA GLY A 10 -12.26 10.61 -15.92
C GLY A 10 -11.11 11.56 -15.59
N VAL A 11 -11.42 12.76 -15.10
CA VAL A 11 -10.44 13.60 -14.42
C VAL A 11 -10.63 13.38 -12.93
N SER A 12 -9.72 12.61 -12.32
CA SER A 12 -9.61 12.59 -10.88
C SER A 12 -9.23 13.99 -10.42
N SER A 13 -10.17 14.69 -9.78
CA SER A 13 -9.85 15.91 -9.05
C SER A 13 -8.69 15.61 -8.09
N PRO A 14 -7.61 16.44 -8.05
CA PRO A 14 -6.54 16.27 -7.07
C PRO A 14 -7.03 16.55 -5.63
N PHE A 15 -8.29 16.99 -5.49
CA PHE A 15 -8.95 17.25 -4.22
C PHE A 15 -9.86 16.09 -3.88
N SER A 16 -9.51 15.35 -2.83
CA SER A 16 -10.40 14.42 -2.15
C SER A 16 -11.20 15.15 -1.07
N TYR A 17 -12.51 14.92 -1.02
CA TYR A 17 -13.36 15.39 0.08
C TYR A 17 -13.23 14.54 1.34
N THR A 18 -12.57 13.38 1.25
CA THR A 18 -12.23 12.53 2.38
C THR A 18 -10.72 12.67 2.70
N PRO A 19 -10.35 12.66 3.99
CA PRO A 19 -8.93 12.65 4.36
C PRO A 19 -8.24 11.41 3.80
N PRO A 20 -6.93 11.47 3.51
CA PRO A 20 -6.18 10.29 3.08
C PRO A 20 -6.37 9.15 4.08
N THR A 21 -6.76 7.98 3.58
CA THR A 21 -6.80 6.77 4.41
C THR A 21 -5.38 6.42 4.83
N HIS A 22 -5.18 6.12 6.11
CA HIS A 22 -3.92 5.60 6.62
C HIS A 22 -4.13 4.20 7.16
N TYR A 23 -3.10 3.36 7.01
CA TYR A 23 -3.04 2.02 7.58
C TYR A 23 -1.75 1.87 8.38
N THR A 24 -1.85 1.27 9.56
CA THR A 24 -0.69 1.03 10.42
C THR A 24 -0.43 -0.47 10.53
N LEU A 25 0.71 -0.90 10.03
CA LEU A 25 1.23 -2.24 10.28
C LEU A 25 2.06 -2.24 11.57
N LYS A 26 1.55 -2.89 12.62
CA LYS A 26 2.30 -3.13 13.85
C LYS A 26 3.04 -4.47 13.76
N ILE A 27 4.36 -4.43 13.88
CA ILE A 27 5.20 -5.63 13.95
C ILE A 27 5.49 -5.93 15.42
N GLU A 28 4.85 -6.95 15.97
CA GLU A 28 5.01 -7.31 17.39
C GLU A 28 6.41 -7.85 17.70
N SER A 29 7.03 -8.58 16.77
CA SER A 29 8.37 -9.13 16.95
C SER A 29 9.19 -9.07 15.66
N PHE A 30 10.10 -8.09 15.63
CA PHE A 30 11.01 -7.93 14.49
C PHE A 30 12.00 -9.10 14.37
N SER A 31 12.37 -9.76 15.47
CA SER A 31 13.25 -10.92 15.45
C SER A 31 12.59 -12.13 14.78
N LEU A 32 11.28 -12.33 14.97
CA LEU A 32 10.52 -13.34 14.24
C LEU A 32 10.34 -12.95 12.78
N LEU A 33 10.01 -11.68 12.51
CA LEU A 33 9.87 -11.16 11.15
C LEU A 33 11.14 -11.42 10.33
N LYS A 34 12.33 -11.14 10.87
CA LYS A 34 13.62 -11.37 10.18
C LYS A 34 13.92 -12.83 9.84
N LYS A 35 13.19 -13.82 10.38
CA LYS A 35 13.32 -15.22 9.97
C LYS A 35 12.56 -15.52 8.68
N LEU A 36 11.58 -14.69 8.32
CA LEU A 36 10.78 -14.83 7.12
C LEU A 36 11.49 -14.19 5.92
N ASN A 37 11.20 -14.72 4.73
CA ASN A 37 11.61 -14.09 3.47
C ASN A 37 10.62 -13.01 3.02
N ARG A 38 9.35 -13.16 3.39
CA ARG A 38 8.23 -12.30 2.99
C ARG A 38 7.16 -12.37 4.07
N PHE A 39 6.52 -11.24 4.33
CA PHE A 39 5.39 -11.10 5.23
C PHE A 39 4.33 -10.21 4.57
N GLU A 40 3.06 -10.56 4.72
CA GLU A 40 1.94 -9.75 4.25
C GLU A 40 1.14 -9.25 5.45
N SER A 41 0.72 -7.98 5.40
CA SER A 41 -0.27 -7.47 6.36
C SER A 41 -1.66 -8.06 6.09
N GLY A 42 -2.60 -7.77 6.99
CA GLY A 42 -4.02 -7.87 6.64
C GLY A 42 -4.39 -6.87 5.54
N GLU A 43 -5.49 -7.15 4.85
CA GLU A 43 -6.04 -6.26 3.83
C GLU A 43 -6.70 -5.04 4.47
N PHE A 44 -6.66 -3.91 3.77
CA PHE A 44 -7.34 -2.68 4.15
C PHE A 44 -7.91 -1.95 2.95
N ASP A 45 -9.03 -1.25 3.15
CA ASP A 45 -9.73 -0.52 2.10
C ASP A 45 -9.22 0.93 2.03
N ALA A 46 -8.83 1.40 0.84
CA ALA A 46 -8.45 2.79 0.58
C ALA A 46 -8.71 3.16 -0.88
N GLY A 47 -9.30 4.35 -1.12
CA GLY A 47 -9.58 4.83 -2.46
C GLY A 47 -10.53 3.95 -3.28
N GLY A 48 -11.37 3.14 -2.63
CA GLY A 48 -12.27 2.19 -3.30
C GLY A 48 -11.64 0.84 -3.66
N TYR A 49 -10.38 0.60 -3.29
CA TYR A 49 -9.67 -0.65 -3.55
C TYR A 49 -9.20 -1.29 -2.24
N LYS A 50 -8.95 -2.61 -2.29
CA LYS A 50 -8.31 -3.35 -1.22
C LYS A 50 -6.80 -3.41 -1.45
N TRP A 51 -6.05 -3.13 -0.40
CA TRP A 51 -4.59 -3.10 -0.42
C TRP A 51 -4.02 -3.95 0.71
N LYS A 52 -2.76 -4.34 0.56
CA LYS A 52 -1.94 -4.93 1.62
C LYS A 52 -0.52 -4.40 1.55
N LEU A 53 0.15 -4.36 2.70
CA LEU A 53 1.58 -4.12 2.76
C LEU A 53 2.33 -5.45 2.68
N VAL A 54 3.33 -5.49 1.80
CA VAL A 54 4.23 -6.63 1.66
C VAL A 54 5.62 -6.24 2.08
N VAL A 55 6.13 -6.94 3.09
CA VAL A 55 7.42 -6.67 3.73
C VAL A 55 8.39 -7.80 3.40
N TYR A 56 9.57 -7.42 2.90
CA TYR A 56 10.72 -8.29 2.70
C TYR A 56 11.81 -7.92 3.71
N PRO A 57 11.92 -8.64 4.84
CA PRO A 57 12.78 -8.24 5.96
C PRO A 57 14.29 -8.26 5.66
N LYS A 58 14.69 -8.93 4.57
CA LYS A 58 16.07 -9.08 4.10
C LYS A 58 16.27 -8.51 2.69
N GLY A 59 15.35 -7.66 2.25
CA GLY A 59 15.36 -7.08 0.93
C GLY A 59 14.67 -7.97 -0.11
N TYR A 60 14.34 -7.38 -1.24
CA TYR A 60 13.69 -8.08 -2.34
C TYR A 60 14.73 -8.70 -3.29
N LYS A 61 15.12 -9.94 -2.98
CA LYS A 61 16.13 -10.70 -3.74
C LYS A 61 15.87 -10.78 -5.25
N LYS A 62 14.61 -10.85 -5.68
CA LYS A 62 14.26 -10.89 -7.11
C LYS A 62 14.65 -9.62 -7.87
N LYS A 63 14.90 -8.50 -7.17
CA LYS A 63 15.46 -7.25 -7.71
C LYS A 63 16.89 -6.99 -7.24
N ASN A 64 17.61 -8.02 -6.76
CA ASN A 64 18.96 -7.90 -6.21
C ASN A 64 19.09 -6.85 -5.09
N VAL A 65 18.03 -6.66 -4.30
CA VAL A 65 18.05 -5.79 -3.13
C VAL A 65 18.34 -6.64 -1.90
N GLU A 66 19.45 -6.34 -1.23
CA GLU A 66 19.91 -6.98 0.01
C GLU A 66 20.19 -5.93 1.08
N ASP A 67 20.43 -6.34 2.33
CA ASP A 67 20.81 -5.48 3.48
C ASP A 67 19.84 -4.36 3.88
N HIS A 68 18.68 -4.27 3.23
CA HIS A 68 17.60 -3.34 3.54
C HIS A 68 16.29 -4.08 3.80
N ILE A 69 15.35 -3.43 4.48
CA ILE A 69 13.96 -3.88 4.52
C ILE A 69 13.27 -3.27 3.31
N SER A 70 12.67 -4.10 2.45
CA SER A 70 11.82 -3.59 1.36
C SER A 70 10.36 -3.68 1.77
N VAL A 71 9.60 -2.60 1.56
CA VAL A 71 8.17 -2.51 1.84
C VAL A 71 7.45 -2.08 0.56
N TYR A 72 6.40 -2.79 0.20
CA TYR A 72 5.59 -2.52 -0.99
C TYR A 72 4.12 -2.40 -0.61
N LEU A 73 3.41 -1.55 -1.35
CA LEU A 73 1.96 -1.54 -1.38
C LEU A 73 1.52 -2.43 -2.55
N GLU A 74 0.75 -3.48 -2.27
CA GLU A 74 0.19 -4.37 -3.29
C GLU A 74 -1.34 -4.29 -3.25
N MET A 75 -1.98 -4.28 -4.41
CA MET A 75 -3.43 -4.42 -4.51
C MET A 75 -3.83 -5.87 -4.19
N ALA A 76 -4.84 -6.04 -3.36
CA ALA A 76 -5.40 -7.36 -3.06
C ALA A 76 -6.38 -7.76 -4.17
N GLY A 77 -6.36 -9.03 -4.59
CA GLY A 77 -7.26 -9.55 -5.62
C GLY A 77 -6.92 -9.09 -7.05
N ALA A 78 -5.73 -8.52 -7.28
CA ALA A 78 -5.32 -8.06 -8.60
C ALA A 78 -5.32 -9.19 -9.65
N GLU A 79 -5.10 -10.43 -9.23
CA GLU A 79 -5.18 -11.64 -10.06
C GLU A 79 -6.58 -11.91 -10.63
N SER A 80 -7.62 -11.31 -10.07
CA SER A 80 -9.01 -11.44 -10.55
C SER A 80 -9.42 -10.34 -11.53
N LEU A 81 -8.56 -9.33 -11.75
CA LEU A 81 -8.82 -8.24 -12.68
C LEU A 81 -8.49 -8.67 -14.11
N GLU A 82 -9.30 -8.19 -15.06
CA GLU A 82 -9.01 -8.37 -16.48
C GLU A 82 -7.71 -7.65 -16.87
N THR A 83 -6.98 -8.22 -17.83
CA THR A 83 -5.73 -7.65 -18.33
C THR A 83 -5.96 -6.23 -18.87
N GLY A 84 -5.12 -5.28 -18.43
CA GLY A 84 -5.14 -3.88 -18.91
C GLY A 84 -5.74 -2.87 -17.93
N TRP A 85 -6.14 -3.30 -16.72
CA TRP A 85 -6.55 -2.39 -15.66
C TRP A 85 -5.34 -1.75 -14.96
N GLU A 86 -5.44 -0.45 -14.70
CA GLU A 86 -4.43 0.32 -13.98
C GLU A 86 -5.12 1.19 -12.93
N VAL A 87 -4.44 1.41 -11.80
CA VAL A 87 -4.88 2.35 -10.76
C VAL A 87 -3.74 3.29 -10.44
N PHE A 88 -4.02 4.59 -10.56
CA PHE A 88 -3.10 5.64 -10.18
C PHE A 88 -3.19 5.86 -8.67
N VAL A 89 -2.05 5.74 -7.99
CA VAL A 89 -1.97 5.83 -6.53
C VAL A 89 -0.92 6.87 -6.13
N ASP A 90 -1.32 7.86 -5.32
CA ASP A 90 -0.40 8.67 -4.53
C ASP A 90 -0.40 8.14 -3.10
N PHE A 91 0.72 7.59 -2.65
CA PHE A 91 0.87 7.08 -1.30
C PHE A 91 2.24 7.43 -0.73
N ARG A 92 2.31 7.47 0.60
CA ARG A 92 3.54 7.69 1.35
C ARG A 92 3.68 6.61 2.40
N LEU A 93 4.89 6.08 2.52
CA LEU A 93 5.23 5.14 3.58
C LEU A 93 5.96 5.88 4.70
N PHE A 94 5.63 5.53 5.93
CA PHE A 94 6.24 6.11 7.12
C PHE A 94 6.72 5.01 8.07
N LEU A 95 7.86 5.24 8.70
CA LEU A 95 8.37 4.44 9.81
C LEU A 95 8.29 5.26 11.10
N LEU A 96 7.59 4.76 12.10
CA LEU A 96 7.53 5.39 13.41
C LEU A 96 8.80 5.06 14.21
N ASP A 97 9.60 6.08 14.53
CA ASP A 97 10.61 5.99 15.59
C ASP A 97 9.88 6.05 16.94
N GLN A 98 9.65 4.89 17.54
CA GLN A 98 8.91 4.75 18.79
C GLN A 98 9.62 5.40 19.99
N ASN A 99 10.94 5.63 19.93
CA ASN A 99 11.67 6.28 21.02
C ASN A 99 11.48 7.79 21.02
N LYS A 100 11.36 8.38 19.83
CA LYS A 100 11.21 9.83 19.64
C LYS A 100 9.77 10.26 19.38
N GLY A 101 8.88 9.33 19.04
CA GLY A 101 7.51 9.62 18.65
C GLY A 101 7.40 10.35 17.31
N ILE A 102 8.40 10.21 16.43
CA ILE A 102 8.43 10.90 15.12
C ILE A 102 8.28 9.90 13.98
N TYR A 103 7.71 10.35 12.87
CA TYR A 103 7.56 9.56 11.65
C TYR A 103 8.64 9.93 10.64
N LEU A 104 9.41 8.93 10.21
CA LEU A 104 10.37 9.04 9.11
C LEU A 104 9.64 8.69 7.81
N MET A 105 9.63 9.62 6.85
CA MET A 105 9.11 9.34 5.52
C MET A 105 10.11 8.47 4.77
N LEU A 106 9.65 7.35 4.22
CA LEU A 106 10.45 6.50 3.35
C LEU A 106 10.40 7.07 1.93
N ILE A 107 11.56 7.24 1.32
CA ILE A 107 11.75 7.71 -0.06
C ILE A 107 12.12 6.56 -0.99
#